data_AF-A0A962HP21-F1
#
_entry.id   AF-A0A962HP21-F1
#
_cell.length_a   1.000
_cell.length_b   1.000
_cell.length_c   1.000
_cell.angle_alpha   90.00
_cell.angle_beta   90.00
_cell.angle_gamma   90.00
#
_symmetry.space_group_name_H-M   'P 1'
#
loop_
_entity.id
_entity.type
_entity.pdbx_description
1 polymer ?
#
loop_
_entity_poly.entity_id
_entity_poly.type
_entity_poly.pdbx_seq_one_letter_code
_entity_poly.pdbx_strand_id
1 'polypeptide(L)'
;MKCLFPLRTAAGLLFMLLVLALPAHAAYRVIGVDRSDTLNMRAAAGVTNTVVAELPPNATGVVMLGEQQKVGRTVWVRVRWKQQVGWVSLAYLQPEASAPPAGRPAPDAPSADMPVTPVPVPARPEGPQNAVAVKRDKEPGMWILECGGRSPYWKVEVLPEWINGRLGDHLTGMPITHKRQTHGNYRNVALETEIRGANRWNQLRMTLTYNRSCYSTLTRTRMAFSVEGQFNDQMLQGCCRSLQVQ
;
A
#
# COMPACT_ATOMS: atom_id res chain seq x y z
N MET A 1 91.73 -17.89 -11.41
CA MET A 1 90.62 -16.96 -11.11
C MET A 1 89.46 -17.37 -12.04
N LYS A 2 88.51 -18.27 -11.71
CA LYS A 2 87.35 -18.17 -10.78
C LYS A 2 86.64 -16.81 -10.93
N CYS A 3 85.36 -16.64 -11.33
CA CYS A 3 84.15 -17.49 -11.35
C CYS A 3 83.14 -16.92 -12.41
N LEU A 4 82.45 -17.75 -13.20
CA LEU A 4 81.03 -18.17 -13.08
C LEU A 4 79.95 -17.06 -12.89
N PHE A 5 79.01 -17.01 -13.86
CA PHE A 5 77.69 -16.34 -13.82
C PHE A 5 76.76 -16.94 -12.72
N PRO A 6 75.75 -16.21 -12.18
CA PRO A 6 74.37 -16.38 -12.71
C PRO A 6 73.39 -15.18 -12.59
N LEU A 7 72.48 -15.11 -13.57
CA LEU A 7 71.01 -14.99 -13.50
C LEU A 7 70.31 -14.18 -12.38
N ARG A 8 69.43 -13.22 -12.76
CA ARG A 8 68.18 -12.75 -12.07
C ARG A 8 67.72 -11.42 -12.74
N THR A 9 66.48 -11.08 -13.04
CA THR A 9 65.11 -11.62 -12.88
C THR A 9 64.21 -10.72 -13.74
N ALA A 10 63.34 -11.29 -14.57
CA ALA A 10 62.30 -10.53 -15.27
C ALA A 10 61.19 -10.18 -14.27
N ALA A 11 61.06 -8.91 -13.89
CA ALA A 11 59.97 -8.42 -13.08
C ALA A 11 58.72 -8.22 -13.96
N GLY A 12 57.93 -9.29 -14.10
CA GLY A 12 56.60 -9.19 -14.69
C GLY A 12 55.68 -8.40 -13.77
N LEU A 13 55.24 -7.22 -14.22
CA LEU A 13 54.17 -6.45 -13.58
C LEU A 13 52.86 -7.21 -13.77
N LEU A 14 52.49 -8.04 -12.78
CA LEU A 14 51.20 -8.70 -12.73
C LEU A 14 50.15 -7.65 -12.33
N PHE A 15 49.49 -7.05 -13.31
CA PHE A 15 48.34 -6.15 -13.09
C PHE A 15 47.16 -7.00 -12.61
N MET A 16 47.04 -7.18 -11.29
CA MET A 16 45.93 -7.89 -10.66
C MET A 16 44.66 -7.05 -10.84
N LEU A 17 43.82 -7.41 -11.83
CA LEU A 17 42.47 -6.87 -11.98
C LEU A 17 41.63 -7.33 -10.79
N LEU A 18 41.54 -6.49 -9.75
CA LEU A 18 40.57 -6.66 -8.69
C LEU A 18 39.20 -6.26 -9.24
N VAL A 19 38.44 -7.24 -9.71
CA VAL A 19 37.03 -7.04 -10.07
C VAL A 19 36.25 -6.84 -8.76
N LEU A 20 36.04 -5.58 -8.38
CA LEU A 20 35.09 -5.19 -7.34
C LEU A 20 33.67 -5.53 -7.83
N ALA A 21 33.17 -6.69 -7.43
CA ALA A 21 31.75 -6.99 -7.56
C ALA A 21 30.97 -6.02 -6.67
N LEU A 22 30.35 -5.00 -7.27
CA LEU A 22 29.42 -4.14 -6.55
C LEU A 22 28.30 -5.01 -5.99
N PRO A 23 27.92 -4.86 -4.70
CA PRO A 23 26.78 -5.58 -4.16
C PRO A 23 25.56 -5.19 -4.99
N ALA A 24 24.96 -6.19 -5.66
CA ALA A 24 23.68 -6.03 -6.32
C ALA A 24 22.67 -5.69 -5.21
N HIS A 25 22.33 -4.41 -5.10
CA HIS A 25 21.26 -4.02 -4.18
C HIS A 25 20.00 -4.69 -4.72
N ALA A 26 19.32 -5.46 -3.86
CA ALA A 26 18.07 -6.10 -4.23
C ALA A 26 17.14 -5.05 -4.84
N ALA A 27 16.86 -5.19 -6.13
CA ALA A 27 15.90 -4.36 -6.82
C ALA A 27 14.50 -4.85 -6.47
N TYR A 28 13.56 -3.93 -6.38
CA TYR A 28 12.17 -4.19 -6.10
C TYR A 28 11.33 -3.62 -7.23
N ARG A 29 10.19 -4.29 -7.45
CA ARG A 29 9.11 -3.78 -8.30
C ARG A 29 7.92 -3.36 -7.47
N VAL A 30 7.14 -2.43 -7.99
CA VAL A 30 5.84 -2.04 -7.43
C VAL A 30 4.80 -3.13 -7.74
N ILE A 31 3.99 -3.46 -6.73
CA ILE A 31 2.88 -4.40 -6.81
C ILE A 31 1.65 -3.84 -6.08
N GLY A 32 0.45 -4.40 -6.33
CA GLY A 32 -0.76 -4.04 -5.59
C GLY A 32 -1.29 -2.63 -5.86
N VAL A 33 -0.84 -1.98 -6.94
CA VAL A 33 -1.31 -0.68 -7.42
C VAL A 33 -2.09 -0.89 -8.71
N ASP A 34 -3.27 -0.27 -8.84
CA ASP A 34 -4.11 -0.38 -10.03
C ASP A 34 -3.41 0.16 -11.29
N ARG A 35 -3.73 -0.36 -12.47
CA ARG A 35 -3.08 0.03 -13.74
C ARG A 35 -3.24 1.51 -14.08
N SER A 36 -4.29 2.16 -13.59
CA SER A 36 -4.55 3.60 -13.76
C SER A 36 -3.94 4.48 -12.66
N ASP A 37 -3.16 3.86 -11.76
CA ASP A 37 -2.74 4.37 -10.47
C ASP A 37 -1.20 4.45 -10.31
N THR A 38 -0.72 5.10 -9.26
CA THR A 38 0.68 5.34 -8.93
C THR A 38 0.94 5.16 -7.43
N LEU A 39 2.11 4.60 -7.08
CA LEU A 39 2.60 4.55 -5.71
C LEU A 39 3.27 5.88 -5.35
N ASN A 40 2.78 6.55 -4.32
CA ASN A 40 3.37 7.80 -3.84
C ASN A 40 4.67 7.53 -3.06
N MET A 41 5.75 8.19 -3.45
CA MET A 41 7.00 8.31 -2.68
C MET A 41 7.03 9.65 -1.95
N ARG A 42 7.28 9.63 -0.63
CA ARG A 42 7.14 10.79 0.26
C ARG A 42 8.46 11.24 0.87
N ALA A 43 8.54 12.50 1.32
CA ALA A 43 9.74 13.09 1.90
C ALA A 43 10.18 12.41 3.22
N ALA A 44 9.22 11.92 4.01
CA ALA A 44 9.45 11.16 5.24
C ALA A 44 8.41 10.04 5.39
N ALA A 45 8.65 9.12 6.32
CA ALA A 45 7.74 8.02 6.61
C ALA A 45 6.39 8.56 7.14
N GLY A 46 5.29 8.13 6.51
CA GLY A 46 3.93 8.48 6.92
C GLY A 46 3.15 9.21 5.82
N VAL A 47 1.82 9.05 5.89
CA VAL A 47 0.89 9.56 4.85
C VAL A 47 0.76 11.09 4.82
N THR A 48 1.06 11.76 5.94
CA THR A 48 0.99 13.23 6.09
C THR A 48 2.13 13.98 5.40
N ASN A 49 3.20 13.29 5.00
CA ASN A 49 4.39 13.93 4.43
C ASN A 49 4.23 14.21 2.93
N THR A 50 4.84 15.28 2.44
CA THR A 50 4.80 15.70 1.03
C THR A 50 5.21 14.57 0.08
N VAL A 51 4.47 14.41 -1.02
CA VAL A 51 4.82 13.50 -2.12
C VAL A 51 5.96 14.13 -2.94
N VAL A 52 7.08 13.42 -3.07
CA VAL A 52 8.26 13.84 -3.82
C VAL A 52 8.34 13.16 -5.19
N ALA A 53 7.72 11.98 -5.35
CA ALA A 53 7.58 11.32 -6.65
C ALA A 53 6.36 10.39 -6.70
N GLU A 54 5.94 10.04 -7.91
CA GLU A 54 4.92 9.04 -8.17
C GLU A 54 5.52 7.90 -9.02
N LEU A 55 5.44 6.68 -8.50
CA LEU A 55 5.94 5.47 -9.17
C LEU A 55 4.81 4.80 -9.94
N PRO A 56 4.99 4.45 -11.23
CA PRO A 56 4.05 3.62 -11.98
C PRO A 56 3.69 2.31 -11.26
N PRO A 57 2.53 1.70 -11.57
CA PRO A 57 2.01 0.54 -10.84
C PRO A 57 2.86 -0.72 -11.04
N ASN A 58 3.69 -0.74 -12.08
CA ASN A 58 4.63 -1.80 -12.42
C ASN A 58 6.09 -1.28 -12.45
N ALA A 59 6.39 -0.19 -11.74
CA ALA A 59 7.73 0.38 -11.72
C ALA A 59 8.75 -0.65 -11.21
N THR A 60 9.86 -0.77 -11.92
CA THR A 60 11.00 -1.66 -11.59
C THR A 60 12.21 -0.83 -11.18
N GLY A 61 13.24 -1.50 -10.65
CA GLY A 61 14.50 -0.87 -10.24
C GLY A 61 14.37 0.01 -9.01
N VAL A 62 13.39 -0.26 -8.13
CA VAL A 62 13.28 0.42 -6.83
C VAL A 62 14.34 -0.17 -5.91
N VAL A 63 15.26 0.65 -5.42
CA VAL A 63 16.37 0.21 -4.56
C VAL A 63 16.09 0.62 -3.13
N MET A 64 15.98 -0.34 -2.21
CA MET A 64 15.90 -0.04 -0.77
C MET A 64 17.25 0.46 -0.24
N LEU A 65 17.22 1.52 0.56
CA LEU A 65 18.41 2.14 1.18
C LEU A 65 18.67 1.63 2.61
N GLY A 66 17.87 0.67 3.08
CA GLY A 66 18.04 0.01 4.39
C GLY A 66 17.29 0.67 5.55
N GLU A 67 17.01 1.98 5.46
CA GLU A 67 16.21 2.68 6.48
C GLU A 67 14.75 2.24 6.44
N GLN A 68 14.21 1.87 7.62
CA GLN A 68 12.80 1.52 7.79
C GLN A 68 12.22 2.23 9.01
N GLN A 69 10.95 2.63 8.92
CA GLN A 69 10.22 3.26 10.02
C GLN A 69 8.79 2.75 10.04
N LYS A 70 8.30 2.37 11.23
CA LYS A 70 6.91 1.98 11.43
C LYS A 70 6.07 3.21 11.82
N VAL A 71 5.00 3.48 11.10
CA VAL A 71 4.01 4.53 11.39
C VAL A 71 2.63 3.89 11.43
N GLY A 72 2.04 3.80 12.63
CA GLY A 72 0.85 2.99 12.87
C GLY A 72 1.09 1.51 12.55
N ARG A 73 0.22 0.90 11.73
CA ARG A 73 0.39 -0.47 11.20
C ARG A 73 1.28 -0.57 9.96
N THR A 74 1.70 0.56 9.38
CA THR A 74 2.42 0.57 8.10
C THR A 74 3.93 0.64 8.32
N VAL A 75 4.66 -0.28 7.69
CA VAL A 75 6.13 -0.20 7.57
C VAL A 75 6.46 0.63 6.34
N TRP A 76 7.22 1.70 6.55
CA TRP A 76 7.77 2.58 5.53
C TRP A 76 9.23 2.27 5.33
N VAL A 77 9.67 2.28 4.09
CA VAL A 77 11.07 2.03 3.73
C VAL A 77 11.60 3.16 2.87
N ARG A 78 12.84 3.56 3.14
CA ARG A 78 13.52 4.56 2.33
C ARG A 78 14.06 3.89 1.08
N VAL A 79 13.71 4.43 -0.07
CA VAL A 79 14.04 3.89 -1.39
C VAL A 79 14.64 4.97 -2.28
N ARG A 80 15.40 4.50 -3.27
CA ARG A 80 15.80 5.28 -4.43
C ARG A 80 15.11 4.68 -5.66
N TRP A 81 14.46 5.54 -6.44
CA TRP A 81 13.91 5.17 -7.73
C TRP A 81 14.25 6.25 -8.75
N LYS A 82 14.92 5.85 -9.84
CA LYS A 82 15.62 6.77 -10.74
C LYS A 82 16.60 7.67 -9.95
N GLN A 83 16.46 8.99 -10.05
CA GLN A 83 17.27 9.98 -9.34
C GLN A 83 16.59 10.52 -8.07
N GLN A 84 15.42 10.02 -7.71
CA GLN A 84 14.66 10.50 -6.55
C GLN A 84 14.81 9.55 -5.36
N VAL A 85 14.91 10.13 -4.16
CA VAL A 85 14.99 9.41 -2.89
C VAL A 85 13.81 9.83 -2.01
N GLY A 86 13.18 8.85 -1.36
CA GLY A 86 12.08 9.11 -0.46
C GLY A 86 11.59 7.84 0.22
N TRP A 87 10.39 7.91 0.78
CA TRP A 87 9.78 6.85 1.59
C TRP A 87 8.53 6.31 0.91
N VAL A 88 8.42 4.98 0.83
CA VAL A 88 7.24 4.27 0.32
C VAL A 88 6.78 3.23 1.34
N SER A 89 5.51 2.83 1.25
CA SER A 89 5.02 1.71 2.07
C SER A 89 5.54 0.39 1.54
N LEU A 90 6.15 -0.42 2.42
CA LEU A 90 6.74 -1.72 2.08
C LEU A 90 5.71 -2.69 1.49
N ALA A 91 4.43 -2.54 1.85
CA ALA A 91 3.34 -3.40 1.37
C ALA A 91 3.16 -3.38 -0.17
N TYR A 92 3.71 -2.37 -0.85
CA TYR A 92 3.63 -2.22 -2.30
C TYR A 92 4.92 -2.60 -3.04
N LEU A 93 5.90 -3.19 -2.35
CA LEU A 93 7.17 -3.60 -2.95
C LEU A 93 7.33 -5.11 -2.92
N GLN A 94 7.80 -5.66 -4.03
CA GLN A 94 8.19 -7.06 -4.13
C GLN A 94 9.61 -7.17 -4.69
N PRO A 95 10.48 -8.03 -4.13
CA PRO A 95 11.78 -8.29 -4.73
C PRO A 95 11.64 -8.67 -6.21
N GLU A 96 12.46 -8.05 -7.04
CA GLU A 96 12.69 -8.54 -8.40
C GLU A 96 13.45 -9.85 -8.27
N ALA A 97 12.98 -10.88 -8.98
CA ALA A 97 13.74 -12.11 -9.05
C ALA A 97 15.09 -11.78 -9.70
N SER A 98 16.16 -11.91 -8.94
CA SER A 98 17.48 -12.07 -9.53
C SER A 98 17.38 -13.28 -10.45
N ALA A 99 17.78 -13.14 -11.72
CA ALA A 99 17.83 -14.25 -12.66
C ALA A 99 18.43 -15.47 -11.95
N PRO A 100 17.79 -16.66 -12.02
CA PRO A 100 18.39 -17.85 -11.45
C PRO A 100 19.79 -18.01 -12.06
N PRO A 101 20.84 -18.31 -11.29
CA PRO A 101 22.05 -18.83 -11.89
C PRO A 101 21.65 -20.03 -12.75
N ALA A 102 21.97 -19.97 -14.04
CA ALA A 102 21.66 -21.04 -14.97
C ALA A 102 22.24 -22.36 -14.44
N GLY A 103 21.39 -23.37 -14.30
CA GLY A 103 21.81 -24.75 -14.06
C GLY A 103 21.91 -25.16 -12.59
N ARG A 104 20.78 -25.59 -12.03
CA ARG A 104 20.74 -26.85 -11.28
C ARG A 104 19.33 -27.46 -11.43
N PRO A 105 19.19 -28.70 -11.91
CA PRO A 105 17.90 -29.38 -11.90
C PRO A 105 17.40 -29.52 -10.46
N ALA A 106 16.12 -29.23 -10.24
CA ALA A 106 15.47 -29.48 -8.97
C ALA A 106 15.51 -30.99 -8.65
N PRO A 107 15.82 -31.41 -7.41
CA PRO A 107 15.62 -32.79 -7.03
C PRO A 107 14.11 -33.08 -6.95
N ASP A 108 13.67 -34.07 -7.72
CA ASP A 108 12.37 -34.71 -7.56
C ASP A 108 12.24 -35.25 -6.12
N ALA A 109 11.27 -34.75 -5.37
CA ALA A 109 10.85 -35.33 -4.10
C ALA A 109 9.41 -35.85 -4.26
N PRO A 110 9.15 -37.15 -4.04
CA PRO A 110 7.81 -37.71 -4.16
C PRO A 110 6.92 -37.28 -2.99
N SER A 111 5.65 -37.06 -3.33
CA SER A 111 4.53 -36.94 -2.40
C SER A 111 4.44 -38.19 -1.51
N ALA A 112 4.50 -38.00 -0.19
CA ALA A 112 4.09 -39.01 0.77
C ALA A 112 2.83 -38.51 1.50
N ASP A 113 1.72 -39.12 1.12
CA ASP A 113 0.44 -39.11 1.82
C ASP A 113 0.64 -39.42 3.32
N MET A 114 0.03 -38.60 4.17
CA MET A 114 -0.44 -39.05 5.47
C MET A 114 -1.97 -38.96 5.46
N PRO A 115 -2.71 -40.06 5.70
CA PRO A 115 -4.14 -39.98 5.87
C PRO A 115 -4.43 -39.38 7.26
N VAL A 116 -4.75 -38.09 7.31
CA VAL A 116 -5.41 -37.50 8.47
C VAL A 116 -6.90 -37.81 8.32
N THR A 117 -7.40 -38.77 9.10
CA THR A 117 -8.83 -38.95 9.28
C THR A 117 -9.41 -37.70 9.97
N PRO A 118 -10.36 -36.98 9.36
CA PRO A 118 -11.03 -35.90 10.06
C PRO A 118 -11.96 -36.50 11.11
N VAL A 119 -11.70 -36.21 12.38
CA VAL A 119 -12.66 -36.46 13.47
C VAL A 119 -13.96 -35.70 13.13
N PRO A 120 -15.14 -36.34 13.15
CA PRO A 120 -16.40 -35.62 12.96
C PRO A 120 -16.62 -34.73 14.18
N VAL A 121 -16.31 -33.44 14.04
CA VAL A 121 -16.78 -32.44 15.00
C VAL A 121 -18.29 -32.34 14.79
N PRO A 122 -19.13 -32.57 15.82
CA PRO A 122 -20.57 -32.45 15.68
C PRO A 122 -20.92 -31.04 15.22
N ALA A 123 -21.60 -30.96 14.09
CA ALA A 123 -22.12 -29.73 13.52
C ALA A 123 -23.01 -29.03 14.56
N ARG A 124 -22.49 -27.95 15.14
CA ARG A 124 -23.32 -26.96 15.82
C ARG A 124 -24.28 -26.43 14.75
N PRO A 125 -25.60 -26.31 15.03
CA PRO A 125 -26.55 -25.89 14.01
C PRO A 125 -26.16 -24.49 13.51
N GLU A 126 -25.58 -24.45 12.32
CA GLU A 126 -25.47 -23.25 11.51
C GLU A 126 -26.88 -22.89 11.06
N GLY A 127 -27.60 -22.20 11.94
CA GLY A 127 -28.72 -21.37 11.49
C GLY A 127 -28.22 -20.41 10.40
N PRO A 128 -29.10 -19.90 9.54
CA PRO A 128 -28.70 -19.08 8.40
C PRO A 128 -28.01 -17.81 8.89
N GLN A 129 -26.68 -17.86 8.99
CA GLN A 129 -25.81 -16.69 9.06
C GLN A 129 -25.82 -16.06 7.67
N ASN A 130 -26.96 -15.49 7.30
CA ASN A 130 -27.06 -14.61 6.15
C ASN A 130 -25.95 -13.55 6.32
N ALA A 131 -25.03 -13.57 5.36
CA ALA A 131 -23.87 -12.71 5.28
C ALA A 131 -24.22 -11.30 5.77
N VAL A 132 -23.53 -10.82 6.81
CA VAL A 132 -23.49 -9.39 7.12
C VAL A 132 -23.08 -8.73 5.81
N ALA A 133 -24.02 -8.07 5.13
CA ALA A 133 -23.80 -7.56 3.80
C ALA A 133 -22.59 -6.62 3.84
N VAL A 134 -21.44 -7.11 3.36
CA VAL A 134 -20.17 -6.36 3.33
C VAL A 134 -20.33 -5.08 2.51
N LYS A 135 -21.35 -5.05 1.64
CA LYS A 135 -21.73 -3.93 0.79
C LYS A 135 -23.24 -3.73 0.84
N ARG A 136 -23.70 -2.50 1.08
CA ARG A 136 -25.08 -2.07 0.80
C ARG A 136 -25.17 -1.41 -0.57
N ASP A 137 -26.31 -1.57 -1.21
CA ASP A 137 -26.54 -1.04 -2.55
C ASP A 137 -26.85 0.45 -2.53
N LYS A 138 -26.59 1.07 -3.68
CA LYS A 138 -26.82 2.49 -3.93
C LYS A 138 -28.13 2.62 -4.70
N GLU A 139 -29.12 3.22 -4.05
CA GLU A 139 -30.40 3.58 -4.62
C GLU A 139 -30.34 4.95 -5.34
N PRO A 140 -31.03 5.11 -6.48
CA PRO A 140 -31.16 6.40 -7.17
C PRO A 140 -31.68 7.51 -6.26
N GLY A 141 -31.16 8.72 -6.44
CA GLY A 141 -31.51 9.90 -5.67
C GLY A 141 -30.77 10.05 -4.33
N MET A 142 -30.10 9.01 -3.83
CA MET A 142 -29.32 9.10 -2.59
C MET A 142 -28.09 9.99 -2.74
N TRP A 143 -27.85 10.82 -1.73
CA TRP A 143 -26.58 11.53 -1.57
C TRP A 143 -25.57 10.63 -0.86
N ILE A 144 -24.44 10.36 -1.53
CA ILE A 144 -23.32 9.61 -0.98
C ILE A 144 -22.06 10.44 -0.94
N LEU A 145 -21.15 10.09 -0.03
CA LEU A 145 -19.77 10.59 -0.07
C LEU A 145 -18.85 9.48 -0.57
N GLU A 146 -18.18 9.72 -1.67
CA GLU A 146 -17.08 8.87 -2.12
C GLU A 146 -15.77 9.46 -1.63
N CYS A 147 -15.04 8.70 -0.82
CA CYS A 147 -13.76 9.08 -0.24
C CYS A 147 -12.68 8.06 -0.63
N GLY A 148 -11.44 8.51 -0.80
CA GLY A 148 -10.33 7.59 -1.00
C GLY A 148 -8.99 8.28 -1.18
N GLY A 149 -7.91 7.48 -1.10
CA GLY A 149 -6.55 7.94 -1.32
C GLY A 149 -5.59 6.83 -1.78
N ARG A 150 -4.38 7.26 -2.16
CA ARG A 150 -3.26 6.40 -2.59
C ARG A 150 -2.18 6.37 -1.51
N SER A 151 -1.78 5.17 -1.13
CA SER A 151 -0.75 4.86 -0.10
C SER A 151 -1.20 5.03 1.37
N PRO A 152 -1.82 4.00 1.96
CA PRO A 152 -2.31 2.78 1.27
C PRO A 152 -3.48 3.11 0.35
N TYR A 153 -3.71 2.31 -0.68
CA TYR A 153 -4.94 2.40 -1.47
C TYR A 153 -6.14 2.13 -0.56
N TRP A 154 -7.09 3.04 -0.57
CA TRP A 154 -8.37 2.84 0.09
C TRP A 154 -9.46 3.62 -0.63
N LYS A 155 -10.68 3.09 -0.59
CA LYS A 155 -11.89 3.72 -1.09
C LYS A 155 -13.06 3.37 -0.17
N VAL A 156 -13.85 4.35 0.22
CA VAL A 156 -15.10 4.15 0.95
C VAL A 156 -16.22 4.93 0.30
N GLU A 157 -17.43 4.37 0.40
CA GLU A 157 -18.68 5.00 0.00
C GLU A 157 -19.52 5.13 1.26
N VAL A 158 -19.74 6.36 1.70
CA VAL A 158 -20.58 6.66 2.85
C VAL A 158 -22.01 6.90 2.36
N LEU A 159 -22.87 5.94 2.65
CA LEU A 159 -24.32 5.99 2.47
C LEU A 159 -24.97 6.64 3.71
N PRO A 160 -26.29 6.91 3.71
CA PRO A 160 -26.94 7.58 4.85
C PRO A 160 -26.72 6.92 6.22
N GLU A 161 -26.71 5.59 6.27
CA GLU A 161 -26.58 4.81 7.51
C GLU A 161 -25.46 3.75 7.47
N TRP A 162 -24.73 3.68 6.36
CA TRP A 162 -23.79 2.59 6.10
C TRP A 162 -22.53 3.07 5.41
N ILE A 163 -21.42 2.37 5.64
CA ILE A 163 -20.15 2.62 4.97
C ILE A 163 -19.74 1.34 4.25
N ASN A 164 -19.63 1.42 2.93
CA ASN A 164 -18.95 0.41 2.12
C ASN A 164 -17.47 0.78 2.04
N GLY A 165 -16.56 -0.16 2.26
CA GLY A 165 -15.13 0.11 2.27
C GLY A 165 -14.29 -0.94 1.54
N ARG A 166 -13.24 -0.46 0.89
CA ARG A 166 -12.17 -1.26 0.32
C ARG A 166 -10.84 -0.68 0.80
N LEU A 167 -10.07 -1.46 1.54
CA LEU A 167 -8.76 -1.07 2.07
C LEU A 167 -7.73 -2.08 1.58
N GLY A 168 -6.91 -1.69 0.60
CA GLY A 168 -6.15 -2.64 -0.21
C GLY A 168 -7.08 -3.67 -0.86
N ASP A 169 -6.84 -4.95 -0.55
CA ASP A 169 -7.63 -6.09 -1.03
C ASP A 169 -8.80 -6.47 -0.10
N HIS A 170 -8.90 -5.86 1.08
CA HIS A 170 -9.95 -6.17 2.04
C HIS A 170 -11.22 -5.36 1.76
N LEU A 171 -12.33 -6.04 1.54
CA LEU A 171 -13.67 -5.44 1.51
C LEU A 171 -14.27 -5.48 2.91
N THR A 172 -14.88 -4.37 3.33
CA THR A 172 -15.52 -4.25 4.63
C THR A 172 -16.76 -3.37 4.56
N GLY A 173 -17.75 -3.68 5.38
CA GLY A 173 -18.96 -2.89 5.54
C GLY A 173 -19.23 -2.63 7.01
N MET A 174 -19.70 -1.43 7.35
CA MET A 174 -20.03 -1.09 8.73
C MET A 174 -21.17 -0.07 8.82
N PRO A 175 -22.02 -0.16 9.84
CA PRO A 175 -23.00 0.89 10.13
C PRO A 175 -22.29 2.17 10.59
N ILE A 176 -22.91 3.32 10.31
CA ILE A 176 -22.48 4.60 10.86
C ILE A 176 -22.91 4.65 12.33
N THR A 177 -21.96 4.87 13.23
CA THR A 177 -22.20 4.97 14.68
C THR A 177 -22.21 6.41 15.16
N HIS A 178 -21.59 7.32 14.42
CA HIS A 178 -21.60 8.74 14.73
C HIS A 178 -21.46 9.57 13.45
N LYS A 179 -22.23 10.66 13.39
CA LYS A 179 -22.11 11.67 12.34
C LYS A 179 -22.32 13.04 12.96
N ARG A 180 -21.35 13.93 12.77
CA ARG A 180 -21.44 15.34 13.20
C ARG A 180 -21.00 16.23 12.07
N GLN A 181 -21.77 17.27 11.79
CA GLN A 181 -21.48 18.20 10.70
C GLN A 181 -21.54 19.63 11.22
N THR A 182 -20.52 20.42 10.91
CA THR A 182 -20.53 21.85 11.13
C THR A 182 -20.78 22.53 9.79
N HIS A 183 -21.67 23.52 9.78
CA HIS A 183 -22.04 24.27 8.59
C HIS A 183 -21.55 25.71 8.72
N GLY A 184 -21.14 26.29 7.61
CA GLY A 184 -20.80 27.71 7.57
C GLY A 184 -22.03 28.61 7.64
N ASN A 185 -21.80 29.92 7.75
CA ASN A 185 -22.86 30.95 7.84
C ASN A 185 -23.83 30.93 6.65
N TYR A 186 -23.43 30.36 5.51
CA TYR A 186 -24.25 30.15 4.32
C TYR A 186 -24.51 28.64 4.17
N ARG A 187 -25.69 28.20 4.65
CA ARG A 187 -26.13 26.84 5.04
C ARG A 187 -26.04 25.69 4.01
N ASN A 188 -25.26 25.80 2.94
CA ASN A 188 -25.30 24.84 1.83
C ASN A 188 -24.09 23.91 1.74
N VAL A 189 -23.09 24.07 2.61
CA VAL A 189 -21.91 23.18 2.65
C VAL A 189 -21.48 22.92 4.08
N ALA A 190 -21.23 21.64 4.40
CA ALA A 190 -20.58 21.26 5.66
C ALA A 190 -19.09 21.62 5.59
N LEU A 191 -18.64 22.50 6.49
CA LEU A 191 -17.23 22.90 6.58
C LEU A 191 -16.38 21.77 7.14
N GLU A 192 -16.91 21.07 8.13
CA GLU A 192 -16.32 19.87 8.72
C GLU A 192 -17.40 18.80 8.86
N THR A 193 -17.06 17.55 8.55
CA THR A 193 -17.93 16.40 8.76
C THR A 193 -17.13 15.28 9.42
N GLU A 194 -17.48 14.96 10.66
CA GLU A 194 -16.95 13.82 11.39
C GLU A 194 -17.87 12.62 11.18
N ILE A 195 -17.28 11.49 10.80
CA ILE A 195 -17.97 10.24 10.53
C ILE A 195 -17.25 9.13 11.28
N ARG A 196 -18.01 8.34 12.03
CA ARG A 196 -17.51 7.11 12.67
C ARG A 196 -18.39 5.94 12.25
N GLY A 197 -17.75 4.80 11.98
CA GLY A 197 -18.40 3.54 11.72
C GLY A 197 -17.68 2.42 12.46
N ALA A 198 -18.43 1.41 12.86
CA ALA A 198 -17.84 0.25 13.53
C ALA A 198 -18.66 -1.01 13.27
N ASN A 199 -17.99 -2.13 13.12
CA ASN A 199 -18.59 -3.45 13.17
C ASN A 199 -17.85 -4.31 14.23
N ARG A 200 -18.12 -5.61 14.28
CA ARG A 200 -17.52 -6.51 15.28
C ARG A 200 -15.98 -6.59 15.21
N TRP A 201 -15.37 -6.25 14.08
CA TRP A 201 -13.93 -6.39 13.83
C TRP A 201 -13.20 -5.08 13.53
N ASN A 202 -13.90 -4.13 12.93
CA ASN A 202 -13.30 -2.97 12.31
C ASN A 202 -13.94 -1.68 12.83
N GLN A 203 -13.11 -0.65 12.94
CA GLN A 203 -13.48 0.69 13.37
C GLN A 203 -12.94 1.69 12.35
N LEU A 204 -13.77 2.64 11.95
CA LEU A 204 -13.39 3.73 11.06
C LEU A 204 -13.77 5.05 11.71
N ARG A 205 -12.83 5.99 11.76
CA ARG A 205 -13.05 7.39 12.13
C ARG A 205 -12.49 8.27 11.03
N MET A 206 -13.27 9.20 10.52
CA MET A 206 -12.83 10.13 9.48
C MET A 206 -13.37 11.52 9.77
N THR A 207 -12.56 12.53 9.47
CA THR A 207 -12.93 13.94 9.46
C THR A 207 -12.71 14.48 8.07
N LEU A 208 -13.79 14.95 7.45
CA LEU A 208 -13.78 15.61 6.16
C LEU A 208 -13.73 17.12 6.38
N THR A 209 -12.84 17.80 5.68
CA THR A 209 -12.68 19.24 5.74
C THR A 209 -12.89 19.83 4.36
N TYR A 210 -13.77 20.81 4.26
CA TYR A 210 -14.04 21.49 3.01
C TYR A 210 -12.91 22.47 2.64
N ASN A 211 -12.33 22.28 1.45
CA ASN A 211 -11.26 23.14 0.96
C ASN A 211 -11.30 23.43 -0.55
N ARG A 212 -12.15 22.74 -1.32
CA ARG A 212 -12.26 22.81 -2.80
C ARG A 212 -10.94 22.64 -3.57
N SER A 213 -9.89 22.17 -2.92
CA SER A 213 -8.54 22.14 -3.46
C SER A 213 -7.88 20.78 -3.35
N CYS A 214 -8.55 19.81 -2.71
CA CYS A 214 -8.06 18.44 -2.61
C CYS A 214 -7.97 17.79 -3.99
N TYR A 215 -6.75 17.60 -4.49
CA TYR A 215 -6.51 16.92 -5.75
C TYR A 215 -6.46 15.41 -5.52
N SER A 216 -7.49 14.69 -5.98
CA SER A 216 -7.52 13.23 -5.91
C SER A 216 -6.74 12.65 -7.07
N THR A 217 -5.63 11.99 -6.78
CA THR A 217 -4.89 11.20 -7.76
C THR A 217 -5.68 9.99 -8.24
N LEU A 218 -6.55 9.42 -7.40
CA LEU A 218 -7.44 8.28 -7.73
C LEU A 218 -8.37 8.59 -8.91
N THR A 219 -9.07 9.72 -8.85
CA THR A 219 -10.03 10.12 -9.89
C THR A 219 -9.47 11.20 -10.81
N ARG A 220 -8.20 11.59 -10.63
CA ARG A 220 -7.51 12.68 -11.34
C ARG A 220 -8.33 13.98 -11.41
N THR A 221 -9.00 14.32 -10.31
CA THR A 221 -9.97 15.42 -10.24
C THR A 221 -9.82 16.17 -8.92
N ARG A 222 -10.05 17.49 -8.94
CA ARG A 222 -10.19 18.28 -7.70
C ARG A 222 -11.54 18.01 -7.06
N MET A 223 -11.52 17.61 -5.79
CA MET A 223 -12.71 17.34 -5.00
C MET A 223 -12.94 18.45 -3.96
N ALA A 224 -14.16 18.51 -3.45
CA ALA A 224 -14.58 19.55 -2.52
C ALA A 224 -13.96 19.41 -1.13
N PHE A 225 -13.62 18.18 -0.71
CA PHE A 225 -13.20 17.88 0.65
C PHE A 225 -11.87 17.14 0.66
N SER A 226 -10.97 17.51 1.59
CA SER A 226 -9.94 16.61 2.08
C SER A 226 -10.49 15.73 3.17
N VAL A 227 -9.91 14.55 3.35
CA VAL A 227 -10.25 13.66 4.45
C VAL A 227 -9.00 13.16 5.13
N GLU A 228 -9.05 13.18 6.46
CA GLU A 228 -8.12 12.48 7.33
C GLU A 228 -8.90 11.50 8.17
N GLY A 229 -8.34 10.32 8.42
CA GLY A 229 -9.01 9.31 9.19
C GLY A 229 -8.11 8.20 9.64
N GLN A 230 -8.73 7.24 10.31
CA GLN A 230 -8.09 6.09 10.87
C GLN A 230 -9.02 4.90 10.74
N PHE A 231 -8.53 3.83 10.13
CA PHE A 231 -9.17 2.53 10.11
C PHE A 231 -8.38 1.57 11.00
N ASN A 232 -8.99 1.13 12.10
CA ASN A 232 -8.30 0.43 13.19
C ASN A 232 -7.06 1.23 13.63
N ASP A 233 -5.83 0.80 13.32
CA ASP A 233 -4.60 1.58 13.59
C ASP A 233 -3.87 2.03 12.31
N GLN A 234 -4.58 2.02 11.18
CA GLN A 234 -4.07 2.49 9.89
C GLN A 234 -4.58 3.90 9.62
N MET A 235 -3.66 4.86 9.51
CA MET A 235 -3.99 6.23 9.12
C MET A 235 -4.37 6.26 7.63
N LEU A 236 -5.46 6.97 7.34
CA LEU A 236 -6.03 7.16 6.02
C LEU A 236 -6.04 8.65 5.71
N GLN A 237 -5.66 8.99 4.48
CA GLN A 237 -5.79 10.35 3.97
C GLN A 237 -6.18 10.29 2.50
N GLY A 238 -6.90 11.32 2.06
CA GLY A 238 -7.35 11.38 0.68
C GLY A 238 -8.28 12.54 0.42
N CYS A 239 -9.09 12.38 -0.61
CA CYS A 239 -10.10 13.36 -0.98
C CYS A 239 -11.49 12.71 -0.95
N CYS A 240 -12.51 13.52 -0.70
CA CYS A 240 -13.90 13.12 -0.80
C CYS A 240 -14.70 14.03 -1.72
N ARG A 241 -15.68 13.44 -2.41
CA ARG A 241 -16.70 14.16 -3.17
C ARG A 241 -18.10 13.69 -2.78
N SER A 242 -19.03 14.63 -2.76
CA SER A 242 -20.46 14.34 -2.65
C SER A 242 -21.03 14.08 -4.04
N LEU A 243 -21.80 13.01 -4.17
CA LEU A 243 -22.48 12.65 -5.41
C LEU A 243 -23.94 12.30 -5.10
N GLN A 244 -24.83 12.62 -6.03
CA GLN A 244 -26.16 12.05 -6.05
C GLN A 244 -26.17 10.84 -6.99
N VAL A 245 -26.65 9.70 -6.50
CA VAL A 245 -26.80 8.49 -7.31
C VAL A 245 -27.86 8.76 -8.38
N GLN A 246 -27.56 8.43 -9.63
CA GLN A 246 -28.49 8.58 -10.77
C GLN A 246 -29.39 7.36 -10.92
#